data_AF-A0A679K2U1-F1
#
_entry.id   AF-A0A679K2U1-F1
#
_cell.length_a   1.000
_cell.length_b   1.000
_cell.length_c   1.000
_cell.angle_alpha   90.00
_cell.angle_beta   90.00
_cell.angle_gamma   90.00
#
_symmetry.space_group_name_H-M   'P 1'
#
loop_
_entity.id
_entity.type
_entity.pdbx_description
1 polymer ?
#
loop_
_entity_poly.entity_id
_entity_poly.type
_entity_poly.pdbx_seq_one_letter_code
_entity_poly.pdbx_strand_id
1 'polypeptide(L)'
;MTEKLTTAALCKLNLISQEEVAAAVETYLANSMAPPFVFKEGYRLDLGKAVRRHPGANDFVNRGNTGPLMKRPFILAAILEARPLRE
;
A
#
# COMPACT_ATOMS: atom_id res chain seq x y z
N MET A 1 -19.19 -13.36 -6.34
CA MET A 1 -18.71 -12.03 -6.78
C MET A 1 -17.75 -11.54 -5.73
N THR A 2 -16.46 -11.83 -5.86
CA THR A 2 -15.44 -11.25 -4.98
C THR A 2 -15.22 -9.83 -5.47
N GLU A 3 -16.05 -8.91 -4.98
CA GLU A 3 -15.85 -7.49 -5.20
C GLU A 3 -14.40 -7.19 -4.86
N LYS A 4 -13.67 -6.58 -5.79
CA LYS A 4 -12.24 -6.27 -5.62
C LYS A 4 -12.12 -5.14 -4.60
N LEU A 5 -12.32 -5.46 -3.33
CA LEU A 5 -12.30 -4.55 -2.20
C LEU A 5 -10.90 -3.92 -2.12
N THR A 6 -10.87 -2.61 -1.96
CA THR A 6 -9.63 -1.88 -1.71
C THR A 6 -9.17 -2.11 -0.28
N THR A 7 -7.89 -1.87 0.01
CA THR A 7 -7.36 -1.95 1.38
C THR A 7 -8.15 -1.03 2.33
N ALA A 8 -8.61 0.13 1.84
CA ALA A 8 -9.52 1.00 2.58
C ALA A 8 -10.87 0.34 2.91
N ALA A 9 -11.45 -0.40 1.96
CA ALA A 9 -12.70 -1.14 2.20
C ALA A 9 -12.47 -2.31 3.17
N LEU A 10 -11.35 -3.01 3.07
CA LEU A 10 -10.97 -4.07 4.02
C LEU A 10 -10.73 -3.52 5.43
N CYS A 11 -10.15 -2.33 5.54
CA CYS A 11 -9.99 -1.64 6.81
C CYS A 11 -11.35 -1.23 7.41
N LYS A 12 -12.29 -0.74 6.59
CA LYS A 12 -13.67 -0.48 7.01
C LYS A 12 -14.41 -1.75 7.46
N LEU A 13 -14.09 -2.90 6.87
CA LEU A 13 -14.63 -4.21 7.25
C LEU A 13 -13.89 -4.83 8.45
N ASN A 14 -12.94 -4.10 9.06
CA ASN A 14 -12.08 -4.55 10.14
C ASN A 14 -11.20 -5.79 9.80
N LEU A 15 -11.04 -6.11 8.51
CA LEU A 15 -10.20 -7.21 8.02
C LEU A 15 -8.72 -6.82 7.98
N ILE A 16 -8.41 -5.53 7.86
CA ILE A 16 -7.03 -5.05 7.91
C ILE A 16 -6.96 -3.89 8.91
N SER A 17 -6.08 -4.01 9.91
CA SER A 17 -5.86 -2.93 10.87
C SER A 17 -5.06 -1.78 10.26
N GLN A 18 -5.32 -0.56 10.71
CA GLN A 18 -4.52 0.61 10.30
C GLN A 18 -3.03 0.43 10.63
N GLU A 19 -2.72 -0.32 11.70
CA GLU A 19 -1.35 -0.68 12.08
C GLU A 19 -0.67 -1.54 11.01
N GLU A 20 -1.39 -2.48 10.38
CA GLU A 20 -0.82 -3.28 9.30
C GLU A 20 -0.61 -2.45 8.03
N VAL A 21 -1.52 -1.51 7.75
CA VAL A 21 -1.35 -0.56 6.66
C VAL A 21 -0.12 0.33 6.91
N ALA A 22 0.07 0.82 8.14
CA ALA A 22 1.26 1.57 8.51
C ALA A 22 2.53 0.73 8.37
N ALA A 23 2.53 -0.51 8.84
CA ALA A 23 3.65 -1.45 8.68
C ALA A 23 3.98 -1.70 7.19
N ALA A 24 2.97 -1.80 6.33
CA ALA A 24 3.16 -1.92 4.89
C ALA A 24 3.81 -0.66 4.28
N VAL A 25 3.38 0.54 4.69
CA VAL A 25 4.00 1.82 4.27
C VAL A 25 5.46 1.88 4.72
N GLU A 26 5.75 1.52 5.97
CA GLU A 26 7.12 1.54 6.49
C GLU A 26 8.02 0.51 5.80
N THR A 27 7.48 -0.68 5.51
CA THR A 27 8.18 -1.71 4.73
C THR A 27 8.54 -1.19 3.33
N TYR A 28 7.61 -0.49 2.66
CA TYR A 28 7.89 0.12 1.36
C TYR A 28 8.94 1.24 1.43
N LEU A 29 8.93 2.04 2.50
CA LEU A 29 9.90 3.11 2.70
C LEU A 29 11.30 2.57 3.00
N ALA A 30 11.38 1.48 3.76
CA ALA A 30 12.64 0.79 4.04
C ALA A 30 13.15 0.07 2.78
N ASN A 31 12.26 -0.54 2.00
CA ASN A 31 12.60 -1.22 0.76
C ASN A 31 11.47 -1.12 -0.27
N SER A 32 11.65 -0.24 -1.26
CA SER A 32 10.68 -0.03 -2.34
C SER A 32 10.59 -1.19 -3.33
N MET A 33 11.57 -2.10 -3.32
CA MET A 33 11.57 -3.34 -4.11
C MET A 33 11.21 -4.57 -3.25
N ALA A 34 10.63 -4.36 -2.06
CA ALA A 34 10.19 -5.45 -1.21
C ALA A 34 9.18 -6.37 -1.93
N PRO A 35 9.18 -7.68 -1.61
CA PRO A 35 8.17 -8.61 -2.07
C PRO A 35 6.75 -8.20 -1.60
N PRO A 36 5.68 -8.79 -2.16
CA PRO A 36 4.31 -8.47 -1.79
C PRO A 36 4.11 -8.61 -0.27
N PHE A 37 3.56 -7.57 0.34
CA PHE A 37 3.26 -7.57 1.76
C PHE A 37 2.05 -8.47 2.01
N VAL A 38 2.18 -9.39 2.96
CA VAL A 38 1.10 -10.29 3.35
C VAL A 38 0.48 -9.77 4.65
N PHE A 39 -0.77 -9.36 4.58
CA PHE A 39 -1.57 -9.00 5.75
C PHE A 39 -1.96 -10.26 6.54
N LYS A 40 -2.23 -10.10 7.85
CA LYS A 40 -2.61 -11.21 8.74
C LYS A 40 -3.78 -12.05 8.25
N GLU A 41 -4.78 -11.42 7.62
CA GLU A 41 -5.96 -12.08 7.07
C GLU A 41 -5.70 -12.85 5.75
N GLY A 42 -4.43 -13.01 5.35
CA GLY A 42 -4.03 -13.73 4.12
C GLY A 42 -4.12 -12.90 2.85
N TYR A 43 -4.44 -11.60 2.96
CA TYR A 43 -4.43 -10.68 1.83
C TYR A 43 -2.99 -10.35 1.42
N ARG A 44 -2.67 -10.49 0.13
CA ARG A 44 -1.37 -10.11 -0.42
C ARG A 44 -1.47 -8.79 -1.18
N LEU A 45 -0.59 -7.86 -0.86
CA LEU A 45 -0.53 -6.56 -1.52
C LEU A 45 0.86 -6.26 -2.08
N ASP A 46 0.89 -6.05 -3.37
CA ASP A 46 2.08 -5.66 -4.10
C ASP A 46 2.26 -4.14 -3.99
N LEU A 47 3.09 -3.71 -3.02
CA LEU A 47 3.28 -2.31 -2.65
C LEU A 47 3.85 -1.48 -3.82
N GLY A 48 4.81 -2.05 -4.56
CA GLY A 48 5.38 -1.41 -5.74
C GLY A 48 4.33 -1.21 -6.85
N LYS A 49 3.49 -2.23 -7.09
CA LYS A 49 2.40 -2.12 -8.07
C LYS A 49 1.30 -1.15 -7.64
N ALA A 50 0.98 -1.10 -6.34
CA ALA A 50 0.05 -0.15 -5.76
C ALA A 50 0.50 1.29 -5.99
N VAL A 51 1.76 1.58 -5.65
CA VAL A 51 2.37 2.90 -5.80
C VAL A 51 2.48 3.31 -7.27
N ARG A 52 2.86 2.39 -8.18
CA ARG A 52 2.87 2.68 -9.63
C ARG A 52 1.48 2.98 -10.21
N ARG A 53 0.44 2.32 -9.70
CA ARG A 53 -0.94 2.56 -10.16
C ARG A 53 -1.51 3.89 -9.70
N HIS A 54 -0.96 4.47 -8.63
CA HIS A 54 -1.42 5.73 -8.10
C HIS A 54 -0.62 6.89 -8.74
N PRO A 55 -1.24 7.74 -9.59
CA PRO A 55 -0.53 8.75 -10.36
C PRO A 55 0.27 9.72 -9.48
N GLY A 56 -0.29 10.12 -8.32
CA GLY A 56 0.40 11.00 -7.39
C GLY A 56 1.55 10.34 -6.62
N ALA A 57 1.54 9.02 -6.43
CA ALA A 57 2.59 8.32 -5.68
C ALA A 57 3.72 7.89 -6.62
N ASN A 58 3.38 7.51 -7.86
CA ASN A 58 4.36 7.23 -8.90
C ASN A 58 5.21 8.47 -9.25
N ASP A 59 4.58 9.65 -9.39
CA ASP A 59 5.31 10.92 -9.59
C ASP A 59 6.26 11.23 -8.42
N PHE A 60 5.78 11.04 -7.18
CA PHE A 60 6.57 11.27 -5.97
C PHE A 60 7.75 10.30 -5.79
N VAL A 61 7.61 9.05 -6.20
CA VAL A 61 8.71 8.07 -6.18
C VAL A 61 9.74 8.40 -7.26
N ASN A 62 9.30 8.85 -8.44
CA ASN A 62 10.21 9.28 -9.51
C ASN A 62 10.87 10.64 -9.22
N ARG A 63 10.25 11.52 -8.42
CA ARG A 63 10.91 12.68 -7.82
C ARG A 63 11.90 12.22 -6.75
N GLY A 64 13.09 11.83 -7.21
CA GLY A 64 14.20 11.32 -6.41
C GLY A 64 14.70 12.26 -5.30
N ASN A 65 14.26 13.53 -5.28
CA ASN A 65 14.70 14.53 -4.31
C ASN A 65 13.76 14.72 -3.09
N THR A 66 12.75 13.87 -2.94
CA THR A 66 11.77 14.00 -1.85
C THR A 66 12.13 13.06 -0.69
N GLY A 67 12.36 13.62 0.50
CA GLY A 67 12.69 12.85 1.71
C GLY A 67 11.60 11.84 2.12
N PRO A 68 11.96 10.76 2.84
CA PRO A 68 11.03 9.67 3.19
C PRO A 68 9.79 10.12 3.98
N LEU A 69 9.91 11.17 4.79
CA LEU A 69 8.79 11.75 5.56
C LEU A 69 7.70 12.37 4.67
N MET A 70 8.07 12.94 3.52
CA MET A 70 7.11 13.53 2.57
C MET A 70 6.40 12.45 1.75
N LYS A 71 7.02 11.28 1.55
CA LYS A 71 6.46 10.18 0.75
C LYS A 71 5.40 9.38 1.51
N ARG A 72 5.47 9.34 2.84
CA ARG A 72 4.55 8.60 3.73
C ARG A 72 3.05 8.78 3.39
N PRO A 73 2.48 10.00 3.37
CA PRO A 73 1.05 10.17 3.12
C PRO A 73 0.61 9.76 1.71
N PHE A 74 1.47 9.92 0.71
CA PHE A 74 1.19 9.50 -0.67
C PHE A 74 1.23 7.98 -0.83
N ILE A 75 2.19 7.32 -0.18
CA ILE A 75 2.29 5.86 -0.16
C ILE A 75 1.10 5.27 0.60
N LEU A 76 0.71 5.88 1.73
CA LEU A 76 -0.48 5.48 2.48
C LEU A 76 -1.75 5.56 1.62
N ALA A 77 -1.96 6.68 0.93
CA ALA A 77 -3.10 6.83 0.02
C ALA A 77 -3.08 5.76 -1.09
N ALA A 78 -1.92 5.54 -1.72
CA ALA A 78 -1.75 4.52 -2.75
C ALA A 78 -2.06 3.10 -2.24
N ILE A 79 -1.60 2.76 -1.04
CA ILE A 79 -1.87 1.46 -0.39
C ILE A 79 -3.35 1.32 -0.04
N LEU A 80 -3.99 2.38 0.46
CA LEU A 80 -5.42 2.39 0.79
C LEU A 80 -6.30 2.19 -0.45
N GLU A 81 -5.96 2.81 -1.57
CA GLU A 81 -6.64 2.63 -2.86
C GLU A 81 -6.26 1.32 -3.58
N ALA A 82 -5.19 0.68 -3.13
CA ALA A 82 -4.76 -0.57 -3.71
C ALA A 82 -5.77 -1.69 -3.44
N ARG A 83 -5.77 -2.68 -4.33
CA ARG A 83 -6.66 -3.84 -4.26
C ARG A 83 -5.80 -5.06 -3.98
N PRO A 84 -5.72 -5.52 -2.72
CA PRO A 84 -5.00 -6.73 -2.41
C PRO A 84 -5.69 -7.94 -3.02
N LEU A 85 -4.89 -8.93 -3.38
CA LEU A 85 -5.35 -10.22 -3.89
C LEU A 85 -5.43 -11.19 -2.70
N ARG A 86 -6.54 -11.90 -2.60
CA ARG A 86 -6.72 -13.03 -1.69
C ARG A 86 -6.66 -14.30 -2.54
N GLU A 87 -5.65 -15.12 -2.31
CA GLU A 87 -5.62 -16.51 -2.80
C GLU A 87 -6.17 -17.43 -1.73
#